data_AF-R6RS97-F1
#
_entry.id   AF-R6RS97-F1
#
_cell.length_a   1.000
_cell.length_b   1.000
_cell.length_c   1.000
_cell.angle_alpha   90.00
_cell.angle_beta   90.00
_cell.angle_gamma   90.00
#
_symmetry.space_group_name_H-M   'P 1'
#
loop_
_entity.id
_entity.type
_entity.pdbx_description
1 polymer ?
#
loop_
_entity_poly.entity_id
_entity_poly.type
_entity_poly.pdbx_seq_one_letter_code
_entity_poly.pdbx_strand_id
1 'polypeptide(L)'
;MKEIRLRKLNNKGLSLVEVLVALAIASIVATLIMSLVTSGSRFYRKQSNSIDLQNELQETSNKVADALMEATELYVSEQSGMLVIKTGDFSRTSKVKPKCIIWVKPHDDVNGMVYVMDTDAPSSMDDAYDGYCMSKYVSDFSLKIDDSCLKLDDDGNIVYDALGNKIYEQPIVLNVSIKVSNDNESKQDSKTITLRNRITALDYMGKKLNVSSK
;
A
#
# COMPACT_ATOMS: atom_id res chain seq x y z
N MET A 1 -67.66 -8.32 -66.51
CA MET A 1 -67.62 -7.26 -65.48
C MET A 1 -66.75 -7.73 -64.32
N LYS A 2 -65.55 -7.18 -64.17
CA LYS A 2 -64.74 -7.27 -62.94
C LYS A 2 -63.90 -5.99 -62.89
N GLU A 3 -64.31 -5.05 -62.04
CA GLU A 3 -63.49 -3.88 -61.77
C GLU A 3 -62.32 -4.26 -60.87
N ILE A 4 -61.10 -4.06 -61.36
CA ILE A 4 -59.88 -4.20 -60.58
C ILE A 4 -59.64 -2.86 -59.89
N ARG A 5 -60.01 -2.74 -58.61
CA ARG A 5 -59.64 -1.59 -57.78
C ARG A 5 -58.13 -1.63 -57.50
N LEU A 6 -57.36 -0.86 -58.25
CA LEU A 6 -55.97 -0.54 -57.94
C LEU A 6 -55.90 0.27 -56.63
N ARG A 7 -55.53 -0.37 -55.52
CA ARG A 7 -55.15 0.36 -54.30
C ARG A 7 -53.87 1.15 -54.60
N LYS A 8 -53.95 2.48 -54.60
CA LYS A 8 -52.76 3.35 -54.60
C LYS A 8 -51.94 3.04 -53.36
N LEU A 9 -50.78 2.43 -53.54
CA LEU A 9 -49.76 2.33 -52.50
C LEU A 9 -49.27 3.76 -52.23
N ASN A 10 -49.55 4.28 -51.04
CA ASN A 10 -49.15 5.60 -50.58
C ASN A 10 -47.65 5.59 -50.25
N ASN A 11 -46.82 5.41 -51.27
CA ASN A 11 -45.37 5.42 -51.16
C ASN A 11 -44.91 6.87 -51.00
N LYS A 12 -44.98 7.39 -49.77
CA LYS A 12 -44.26 8.61 -49.40
C LYS A 12 -42.77 8.26 -49.40
N GLY A 13 -42.09 8.54 -50.52
CA GLY A 13 -40.63 8.50 -50.56
C GLY A 13 -40.04 9.51 -49.57
N LEU A 14 -38.85 9.21 -49.04
CA LEU A 14 -38.12 10.13 -48.17
C LEU A 14 -37.83 11.43 -48.93
N SER A 15 -38.19 12.57 -48.34
CA SER A 15 -37.76 13.86 -48.86
C SER A 15 -36.26 14.06 -48.63
N LEU A 16 -35.57 14.70 -49.58
CA LEU A 16 -34.14 15.04 -49.44
C LEU A 16 -33.87 15.83 -48.14
N VAL A 17 -34.80 16.72 -47.77
CA VAL A 17 -34.70 17.54 -46.56
C VAL A 17 -34.83 16.70 -45.29
N GLU A 18 -35.73 15.70 -45.28
CA GLU A 18 -35.88 14.80 -44.14
C GLU A 18 -34.61 13.99 -43.90
N VAL A 19 -33.98 13.49 -44.96
CA VAL A 19 -32.71 12.75 -44.87
C VAL A 19 -31.57 13.64 -44.39
N LEU A 20 -31.48 14.88 -44.89
CA LEU A 20 -30.46 15.85 -44.47
C LEU A 20 -30.58 16.22 -42.98
N VAL A 21 -31.80 16.50 -42.52
CA VAL A 21 -32.06 16.83 -41.11
C VAL A 21 -31.78 15.62 -40.22
N ALA A 22 -32.20 14.43 -40.63
CA ALA A 22 -31.93 13.20 -39.88
C ALA A 22 -30.42 12.92 -39.76
N LEU A 23 -29.65 13.08 -40.84
CA LEU A 23 -28.19 12.91 -40.83
C LEU A 23 -27.49 13.96 -39.96
N ALA A 24 -27.96 15.22 -40.01
CA ALA A 24 -27.41 16.29 -39.20
C ALA A 24 -27.58 15.99 -37.70
N ILE A 25 -28.78 15.59 -37.27
CA ILE A 25 -29.04 15.25 -35.87
C ILE A 25 -28.27 13.98 -35.47
N ALA A 26 -28.26 12.94 -36.33
CA ALA A 26 -27.57 11.69 -36.05
C ALA A 26 -26.06 11.88 -35.84
N SER A 27 -25.41 12.73 -36.63
CA SER A 27 -23.97 13.00 -36.50
C SER A 27 -23.61 13.72 -35.20
N ILE A 28 -24.44 14.68 -34.76
CA ILE A 28 -24.26 15.36 -33.47
C ILE A 28 -24.41 14.35 -32.32
N VAL A 29 -25.47 13.56 -32.34
CA VAL A 29 -25.74 12.56 -31.29
C VAL A 29 -24.63 11.50 -31.26
N ALA A 30 -24.19 11.00 -32.42
CA ALA A 30 -23.09 10.06 -32.51
C ALA A 30 -21.79 10.63 -31.91
N THR A 31 -21.49 11.90 -32.18
CA THR A 31 -20.29 12.57 -31.63
C THR A 31 -20.37 12.70 -30.11
N LEU A 32 -21.54 13.05 -29.57
CA LEU A 32 -21.75 13.15 -28.12
C LEU A 32 -21.59 11.79 -27.43
N ILE A 33 -22.16 10.73 -28.00
CA ILE A 33 -22.02 9.36 -27.48
C ILE A 33 -20.55 8.93 -27.53
N MET A 34 -19.85 9.19 -28.64
CA MET A 34 -18.43 8.85 -28.79
C MET A 34 -17.57 9.57 -27.75
N SER A 35 -17.83 10.85 -27.50
CA SER A 35 -17.14 11.64 -26.46
C SER A 35 -17.41 11.11 -25.05
N LEU A 36 -18.66 10.72 -24.76
CA LEU A 36 -19.03 10.15 -23.46
C LEU A 36 -18.39 8.78 -23.23
N VAL A 37 -18.43 7.89 -24.22
CA VAL A 37 -17.81 6.56 -24.11
C VAL A 37 -16.30 6.69 -23.94
N THR A 38 -15.63 7.48 -24.76
CA THR A 38 -14.18 7.65 -24.66
C THR A 38 -13.75 8.29 -23.33
N SER A 39 -14.50 9.27 -22.83
CA SER A 39 -14.25 9.89 -21.52
C SER A 39 -14.51 8.91 -20.37
N GLY A 40 -15.64 8.19 -20.42
CA GLY A 40 -16.00 7.17 -19.45
C GLY A 40 -14.99 6.03 -19.40
N SER A 41 -14.52 5.54 -20.54
CA SER A 41 -13.48 4.49 -20.61
C SER A 41 -12.14 4.94 -20.02
N ARG A 42 -11.71 6.18 -20.29
CA ARG A 42 -10.47 6.73 -19.71
C ARG A 42 -10.59 6.89 -18.20
N PHE A 43 -11.73 7.41 -17.73
CA PHE A 43 -12.01 7.57 -16.31
C PHE A 43 -12.07 6.23 -15.58
N TYR A 44 -12.78 5.24 -16.14
CA TYR A 44 -12.86 3.90 -15.60
C TYR A 44 -11.49 3.25 -15.49
N ARG A 45 -10.65 3.33 -16.53
CA ARG A 45 -9.29 2.78 -16.49
C ARG A 45 -8.42 3.44 -15.43
N LYS A 46 -8.51 4.76 -15.26
CA LYS A 46 -7.80 5.48 -14.20
C LYS A 46 -8.25 5.02 -12.81
N GLN A 47 -9.57 4.90 -12.61
CA GLN A 47 -10.14 4.43 -11.35
C GLN A 47 -9.76 2.98 -11.05
N SER A 48 -9.82 2.10 -12.06
CA SER A 48 -9.42 0.69 -11.93
C SER A 48 -7.97 0.58 -11.48
N ASN A 49 -7.03 1.27 -12.15
CA ASN A 49 -5.62 1.26 -11.76
C ASN A 49 -5.39 1.83 -10.34
N SER A 50 -6.17 2.85 -9.93
CA SER A 50 -6.11 3.37 -8.56
C SER A 50 -6.61 2.35 -7.53
N ILE A 51 -7.63 1.56 -7.87
CA ILE A 51 -8.21 0.54 -6.98
C ILE A 51 -7.20 -0.59 -6.79
N ASP A 52 -6.56 -1.04 -7.86
CA ASP A 52 -5.55 -2.09 -7.79
C ASP A 52 -4.37 -1.68 -6.90
N LEU A 53 -3.84 -0.46 -7.07
CA LEU A 53 -2.80 0.09 -6.19
C LEU A 53 -3.25 0.20 -4.72
N GLN A 54 -4.51 0.57 -4.49
CA GLN A 54 -5.05 0.67 -3.13
C GLN A 54 -5.19 -0.70 -2.49
N ASN A 55 -5.63 -1.71 -3.24
CA ASN A 55 -5.72 -3.09 -2.78
C ASN A 55 -4.35 -3.65 -2.43
N GLU A 56 -3.35 -3.47 -3.31
CA GLU A 56 -1.95 -3.89 -3.07
C GLU A 56 -1.36 -3.23 -1.82
N LEU A 57 -1.57 -1.92 -1.66
CA LEU A 57 -1.13 -1.17 -0.47
C LEU A 57 -1.79 -1.70 0.80
N GLN A 58 -3.10 -1.96 0.76
CA GLN A 58 -3.84 -2.44 1.92
C GLN A 58 -3.40 -3.86 2.31
N GLU A 59 -3.20 -4.74 1.34
CA GLU A 59 -2.67 -6.09 1.57
C GLU A 59 -1.26 -6.03 2.15
N THR A 60 -0.35 -5.27 1.54
CA THR A 60 1.04 -5.10 2.02
C THR A 60 1.06 -4.55 3.45
N SER A 61 0.28 -3.50 3.70
CA SER A 61 0.18 -2.86 5.01
C SER A 61 -0.39 -3.81 6.06
N ASN A 62 -1.40 -4.62 5.71
CA ASN A 62 -1.91 -5.66 6.62
C ASN A 62 -0.86 -6.73 6.91
N LYS A 63 -0.13 -7.22 5.91
CA LYS A 63 0.92 -8.24 6.10
C LYS A 63 2.08 -7.74 6.96
N VAL A 64 2.53 -6.51 6.72
CA VAL A 64 3.52 -5.84 7.57
C VAL A 64 2.98 -5.69 9.00
N ALA A 65 1.73 -5.27 9.15
CA ALA A 65 1.13 -5.09 10.46
C ALA A 65 1.02 -6.41 11.23
N ASP A 66 0.54 -7.48 10.59
CA ASP A 66 0.43 -8.82 11.20
C ASP A 66 1.81 -9.34 11.65
N ALA A 67 2.82 -9.21 10.80
CA ALA A 67 4.20 -9.61 11.11
C ALA A 67 4.77 -8.83 12.31
N LEU A 68 4.49 -7.53 12.39
CA LEU A 68 4.90 -6.70 13.51
C LEU A 68 4.13 -7.05 14.77
N MET A 69 2.80 -7.21 14.73
CA MET A 69 1.96 -7.50 15.91
C MET A 69 2.41 -8.73 16.69
N GLU A 70 2.95 -9.74 15.99
CA GLU A 70 3.43 -10.99 16.58
C GLU A 70 4.89 -10.92 17.07
N ALA A 71 5.55 -9.76 16.95
CA ALA A 71 6.96 -9.60 17.29
C ALA A 71 7.27 -9.93 18.75
N THR A 72 8.25 -10.80 18.99
CA THR A 72 8.80 -11.08 20.34
C THR A 72 10.09 -10.32 20.60
N GLU A 73 10.80 -9.96 19.54
CA GLU A 73 11.96 -9.05 19.55
C GLU A 73 11.78 -8.07 18.39
N LEU A 74 12.30 -6.85 18.51
CA LEU A 74 12.21 -5.89 17.42
C LEU A 74 13.59 -5.32 17.13
N TYR A 75 14.13 -5.61 15.95
CA TYR A 75 15.36 -5.01 15.46
C TYR A 75 15.06 -4.24 14.18
N VAL A 76 15.29 -2.93 14.20
CA VAL A 76 15.13 -2.06 13.04
C VAL A 76 16.49 -1.50 12.70
N SER A 77 16.94 -1.72 11.47
CA SER A 77 18.21 -1.18 11.00
C SER A 77 18.06 -0.66 9.58
N GLU A 78 18.74 0.43 9.29
CA GLU A 78 18.83 0.96 7.94
C GLU A 78 20.29 0.92 7.50
N GLN A 79 20.58 0.20 6.43
CA GLN A 79 21.93 0.06 5.88
C GLN A 79 21.88 0.08 4.36
N SER A 80 22.76 0.88 3.73
CA SER A 80 22.99 0.87 2.28
C SER A 80 21.73 0.99 1.41
N GLY A 81 20.75 1.80 1.83
CA GLY A 81 19.49 1.97 1.09
C GLY A 81 18.46 0.87 1.34
N MET A 82 18.65 0.04 2.36
CA MET A 82 17.70 -1.00 2.76
C MET A 82 17.27 -0.78 4.21
N LEU A 83 15.95 -0.76 4.44
CA LEU A 83 15.36 -0.84 5.77
C LEU A 83 15.05 -2.30 6.08
N VAL A 84 15.63 -2.82 7.15
CA VAL A 84 15.44 -4.19 7.62
C VAL A 84 14.77 -4.16 8.99
N ILE A 85 13.67 -4.89 9.12
CA ILE A 85 12.92 -5.04 10.37
C ILE A 85 12.79 -6.53 10.69
N LYS A 86 13.35 -6.96 11.83
CA LYS A 86 13.26 -8.33 12.34
C LYS A 86 12.33 -8.37 13.54
N THR A 87 11.41 -9.34 13.57
CA THR A 87 10.35 -9.44 14.60
C THR A 87 10.58 -10.55 15.63
N GLY A 88 11.77 -11.14 15.68
CA GLY A 88 12.10 -12.16 16.67
C GLY A 88 13.48 -12.77 16.45
N ASP A 89 13.77 -13.80 17.24
CA ASP A 89 15.02 -14.56 17.16
C ASP A 89 14.96 -15.66 16.09
N PHE A 90 15.81 -15.55 15.09
CA PHE A 90 15.97 -16.51 13.99
C PHE A 90 16.81 -17.75 14.34
N SER A 91 17.32 -17.87 15.58
CA SER A 91 18.07 -19.03 16.06
C SER A 91 17.25 -20.33 16.19
N ARG A 92 15.96 -20.30 15.81
CA ARG A 92 14.99 -21.43 15.83
C ARG A 92 14.64 -21.97 17.23
N THR A 93 14.98 -21.22 18.28
CA THR A 93 14.67 -21.59 19.67
C THR A 93 13.31 -21.05 20.16
N SER A 94 12.77 -20.04 19.48
CA SER A 94 11.52 -19.36 19.84
C SER A 94 10.28 -20.13 19.37
N LYS A 95 9.22 -20.15 20.21
CA LYS A 95 7.91 -20.75 19.87
C LYS A 95 7.16 -19.96 18.80
N VAL A 96 7.40 -18.65 18.71
CA VAL A 96 6.85 -17.77 17.69
C VAL A 96 7.82 -17.73 16.51
N LYS A 97 7.33 -17.92 15.29
CA LYS A 97 8.15 -17.84 14.09
C LYS A 97 8.48 -16.37 13.80
N PRO A 98 9.75 -15.96 13.83
CA PRO A 98 10.12 -14.59 13.51
C PRO A 98 9.86 -14.29 12.03
N LYS A 99 9.61 -13.02 11.72
CA LYS A 99 9.47 -12.51 10.35
C LYS A 99 10.52 -11.42 10.10
N CYS A 100 11.01 -11.37 8.87
CA CYS A 100 11.89 -10.30 8.42
C CYS A 100 11.15 -9.49 7.35
N ILE A 101 10.99 -8.20 7.58
CA ILE A 101 10.44 -7.24 6.62
C ILE A 101 11.60 -6.45 6.07
N ILE A 102 11.69 -6.37 4.75
CA ILE A 102 12.76 -5.67 4.05
C ILE A 102 12.11 -4.70 3.10
N TRP A 103 12.49 -3.44 3.21
CA TRP A 103 12.20 -2.45 2.20
C TRP A 103 13.50 -2.02 1.53
N VAL A 104 13.60 -2.32 0.25
CA VAL A 104 14.66 -1.82 -0.61
C VAL A 104 14.22 -0.44 -1.08
N LYS A 105 14.96 0.60 -0.68
CA LYS A 105 14.66 1.97 -1.08
C LYS A 105 14.76 2.08 -2.60
N PRO A 106 13.92 2.94 -3.21
CA PRO A 106 14.05 3.25 -4.62
C PRO A 106 15.47 3.72 -4.96
N HIS A 107 16.05 3.17 -6.02
CA HIS A 107 17.30 3.62 -6.63
C HIS A 107 16.97 4.06 -8.05
N ASP A 108 17.40 5.26 -8.44
CA ASP A 108 17.02 5.90 -9.72
C ASP A 108 15.49 5.98 -9.92
N ASP A 109 15.01 5.78 -11.16
CA ASP A 109 13.60 5.80 -11.57
C ASP A 109 12.83 4.50 -11.20
N VAL A 110 13.38 3.66 -10.30
CA VAL A 110 12.76 2.39 -9.90
C VAL A 110 12.15 2.52 -8.51
N ASN A 111 10.86 2.22 -8.40
CA ASN A 111 10.15 2.20 -7.11
C ASN A 111 10.77 1.18 -6.14
N GLY A 112 10.68 1.48 -4.84
CA GLY A 112 11.14 0.58 -3.80
C GLY A 112 10.24 -0.66 -3.70
N MET A 113 10.85 -1.75 -3.25
CA MET A 113 10.18 -3.04 -3.13
C MET A 113 10.13 -3.47 -1.67
N VAL A 114 8.99 -4.01 -1.25
CA VAL A 114 8.81 -4.55 0.11
C VAL A 114 8.69 -6.07 0.05
N TYR A 115 9.52 -6.74 0.84
CA TYR A 115 9.53 -8.18 1.01
C TYR A 115 9.20 -8.54 2.45
N VAL A 116 8.46 -9.64 2.62
CA VAL A 116 8.27 -10.28 3.92
C VAL A 116 8.76 -11.71 3.81
N MET A 117 9.65 -12.09 4.72
CA MET A 117 10.36 -13.36 4.72
C MET A 117 10.17 -14.10 6.04
N ASP A 118 10.22 -15.43 5.94
CA ASP A 118 10.19 -16.35 7.08
C ASP A 118 11.61 -16.75 7.56
N THR A 119 12.62 -16.15 6.95
CA THR A 119 14.05 -16.37 7.21
C THR A 119 14.70 -15.09 7.70
N ASP A 120 15.90 -15.22 8.26
CA ASP A 120 16.66 -14.05 8.70
C ASP A 120 17.01 -13.16 7.51
N ALA A 121 17.35 -11.90 7.81
CA ALA A 121 17.71 -10.92 6.80
C ALA A 121 18.82 -11.46 5.89
N PRO A 122 18.67 -11.28 4.57
CA PRO A 122 19.64 -11.70 3.58
C PRO A 122 20.99 -11.03 3.81
N SER A 123 22.06 -11.75 3.53
CA SER A 123 23.44 -11.24 3.61
C SER A 123 23.78 -10.21 2.54
N SER A 124 22.98 -10.14 1.47
CA SER A 124 23.18 -9.25 0.34
C SER A 124 21.84 -8.79 -0.28
N MET A 125 21.88 -7.73 -1.10
CA MET A 125 20.70 -7.28 -1.84
C MET A 125 20.19 -8.36 -2.83
N ASP A 126 21.10 -9.18 -3.38
CA ASP A 126 20.76 -10.26 -4.31
C ASP A 126 19.96 -11.38 -3.62
N ASP A 127 20.33 -11.71 -2.38
CA ASP A 127 19.60 -12.69 -1.56
C ASP A 127 18.22 -12.16 -1.11
N ALA A 128 18.00 -10.84 -1.14
CA ALA A 128 16.73 -10.23 -0.74
C ALA A 128 15.58 -10.48 -1.75
N TYR A 129 15.91 -10.87 -2.98
CA TYR A 129 14.91 -11.17 -4.01
C TYR A 129 14.26 -12.54 -3.86
N ASP A 130 14.75 -13.42 -2.98
CA ASP A 130 14.18 -14.77 -2.75
C ASP A 130 12.97 -14.75 -1.78
N GLY A 131 12.65 -13.57 -1.22
CA GLY A 131 11.48 -13.36 -0.35
C GLY A 131 10.17 -13.19 -1.10
N TYR A 132 9.05 -13.26 -0.39
CA TYR A 132 7.76 -12.92 -0.97
C TYR A 132 7.66 -11.40 -1.14
N CYS A 133 7.79 -10.94 -2.38
CA CYS A 133 7.58 -9.54 -2.76
C CYS A 133 6.11 -9.16 -2.57
N MET A 134 5.82 -8.33 -1.58
CA MET A 134 4.47 -7.86 -1.26
C MET A 134 4.05 -6.70 -2.16
N SER A 135 4.97 -5.76 -2.42
CA SER A 135 4.70 -4.64 -3.31
C SER A 135 5.95 -4.17 -4.03
N LYS A 136 5.79 -3.74 -5.29
CA LYS A 136 6.86 -3.22 -6.16
C LYS A 136 6.82 -1.71 -6.34
N TYR A 137 5.82 -1.06 -5.76
CA TYR A 137 5.53 0.34 -6.01
C TYR A 137 5.73 1.21 -4.77
N VAL A 138 6.46 0.72 -3.75
CA VAL A 138 6.61 1.41 -2.48
C VAL A 138 7.63 2.53 -2.61
N SER A 139 7.14 3.77 -2.62
CA SER A 139 7.96 4.97 -2.71
C SER A 139 8.45 5.46 -1.36
N ASP A 140 7.75 5.13 -0.27
CA ASP A 140 8.14 5.48 1.08
C ASP A 140 7.65 4.42 2.08
N PHE A 141 8.50 4.06 3.03
CA PHE A 141 8.15 3.21 4.17
C PHE A 141 8.85 3.75 5.41
N SER A 142 8.06 4.20 6.38
CA SER A 142 8.54 4.55 7.72
C SER A 142 7.94 3.68 8.83
N LEU A 143 8.75 3.39 9.84
CA LEU A 143 8.34 2.76 11.09
C LEU A 143 8.91 3.59 12.24
N LYS A 144 8.05 4.00 13.17
CA LYS A 144 8.41 4.78 14.35
C LYS A 144 7.78 4.18 15.59
N ILE A 145 8.50 4.18 16.70
CA ILE A 145 7.91 3.85 18.01
C ILE A 145 7.09 5.06 18.45
N ASP A 146 5.88 4.81 18.95
CA ASP A 146 4.99 5.86 19.44
C ASP A 146 5.50 6.43 20.78
N ASP A 147 5.41 7.75 20.95
CA ASP A 147 5.88 8.43 22.15
C ASP A 147 5.05 8.06 23.41
N SER A 148 3.83 7.50 23.24
CA SER A 148 3.05 6.92 24.35
C SER A 148 3.75 5.77 25.05
N CYS A 149 4.76 5.17 24.40
CA CYS A 149 5.57 4.12 24.98
C CYS A 149 6.68 4.67 25.86
N LEU A 150 6.88 5.98 25.99
CA LEU A 150 7.93 6.52 26.84
C LEU A 150 7.55 6.40 28.31
N LYS A 151 8.49 5.91 29.12
CA LYS A 151 8.34 5.90 30.58
C LYS A 151 8.35 7.32 31.10
N LEU A 152 7.35 7.65 31.91
CA LEU A 152 7.24 8.93 32.59
C LEU A 152 7.45 8.75 34.10
N ASP A 153 8.02 9.77 34.75
CA ASP A 153 8.02 9.87 36.22
C ASP A 153 6.67 10.40 36.74
N ASP A 154 6.54 10.52 38.07
CA ASP A 154 5.31 10.98 38.72
C ASP A 154 4.92 12.42 38.33
N ASP A 155 5.90 13.22 37.86
CA ASP A 155 5.72 14.60 37.39
C ASP A 155 5.44 14.68 35.88
N GLY A 156 5.43 13.55 35.17
CA GLY A 156 5.17 13.47 33.73
C GLY A 156 6.38 13.71 32.82
N ASN A 157 7.61 13.70 33.35
CA ASN A 157 8.83 13.85 32.56
C ASN A 157 9.34 12.50 32.05
N ILE A 158 10.01 12.49 30.90
CA ILE A 158 10.59 11.28 30.30
C ILE A 158 11.71 10.75 31.22
N VAL A 159 11.66 9.45 31.52
CA VAL A 159 12.68 8.75 32.30
C VAL A 159 13.79 8.26 31.36
N TYR A 160 15.03 8.47 31.80
CA TYR A 160 16.24 8.04 31.11
C TYR A 160 16.99 6.98 31.92
N ASP A 161 17.73 6.12 31.24
CA ASP A 161 18.66 5.20 31.88
C ASP A 161 19.93 5.93 32.38
N ALA A 162 20.83 5.19 33.04
CA ALA A 162 22.11 5.73 33.52
C ALA A 162 23.06 6.23 32.41
N LEU A 163 22.75 5.92 31.15
CA LEU A 163 23.51 6.32 29.96
C LEU A 163 22.82 7.47 29.19
N GLY A 164 21.68 7.99 29.68
CA GLY A 164 20.92 9.06 29.04
C GLY A 164 20.01 8.61 27.89
N ASN A 165 19.73 7.31 27.74
CA ASN A 165 18.80 6.77 26.76
C ASN A 165 17.37 6.75 27.32
N LYS A 166 16.39 7.10 26.48
CA LYS A 166 14.96 7.02 26.85
C LYS A 166 14.59 5.58 27.21
N ILE A 167 13.77 5.43 28.25
CA ILE A 167 13.20 4.14 28.64
C ILE A 167 11.79 4.03 28.05
N TYR A 168 11.50 2.88 27.45
CA TYR A 168 10.17 2.58 26.88
C TYR A 168 9.41 1.60 27.78
N GLU A 169 8.11 1.79 27.97
CA GLU A 169 7.19 0.89 28.65
C GLU A 169 6.41 0.02 27.67
N GLN A 170 6.11 -1.20 28.11
CA GLN A 170 5.26 -2.11 27.36
C GLN A 170 3.77 -1.89 27.66
N PRO A 171 2.86 -2.17 26.72
CA PRO A 171 3.10 -2.71 25.37
C PRO A 171 3.65 -1.64 24.42
N ILE A 172 4.57 -2.05 23.54
CA ILE A 172 5.13 -1.14 22.53
C ILE A 172 4.10 -0.92 21.42
N VAL A 173 3.99 0.33 21.00
CA VAL A 173 3.12 0.81 19.93
C VAL A 173 4.00 1.35 18.82
N LEU A 174 3.71 0.95 17.59
CA LEU A 174 4.44 1.32 16.38
C LEU A 174 3.53 2.09 15.43
N ASN A 175 3.98 3.23 14.94
CA ASN A 175 3.38 3.94 13.83
C ASN A 175 4.10 3.53 12.54
N VAL A 176 3.38 2.83 11.68
CA VAL A 176 3.86 2.34 10.39
C VAL A 176 3.16 3.12 9.28
N SER A 177 3.93 3.62 8.32
CA SER A 177 3.40 4.32 7.16
C SER A 177 4.03 3.75 5.89
N ILE A 178 3.20 3.36 4.94
CA ILE A 178 3.61 2.85 3.63
C ILE A 178 2.94 3.72 2.57
N LYS A 179 3.74 4.23 1.64
CA LYS A 179 3.29 4.95 0.45
C LYS A 179 3.64 4.15 -0.79
N VAL A 180 2.65 3.94 -1.65
CA VAL A 180 2.87 3.43 -3.01
C VAL A 180 2.69 4.55 -4.01
N SER A 181 3.46 4.56 -5.08
CA SER A 181 3.38 5.57 -6.14
C SER A 181 3.63 4.98 -7.52
N ASN A 182 2.87 5.48 -8.50
CA ASN A 182 3.16 5.34 -9.92
C ASN A 182 3.23 6.74 -10.56
N ASP A 183 3.53 6.80 -11.85
CA ASP A 183 3.75 8.05 -12.61
C ASP A 183 2.63 9.09 -12.48
N ASN A 184 1.41 8.70 -12.10
CA ASN A 184 0.23 9.57 -12.09
C ASN A 184 -0.47 9.67 -10.73
N GLU A 185 -0.17 8.80 -9.77
CA GLU A 185 -0.92 8.69 -8.53
C GLU A 185 -0.09 8.10 -7.39
N SER A 186 -0.30 8.61 -6.18
CA SER A 186 0.26 8.07 -4.95
C SER A 186 -0.84 7.77 -3.95
N LYS A 187 -0.73 6.65 -3.25
CA LYS A 187 -1.60 6.27 -2.13
C LYS A 187 -0.73 6.00 -0.91
N GLN A 188 -1.26 6.29 0.27
CA GLN A 188 -0.57 6.09 1.54
C GLN A 188 -1.52 5.47 2.55
N ASP A 189 -1.02 4.51 3.32
CA ASP A 189 -1.71 3.91 4.45
C ASP A 189 -0.84 4.07 5.69
N SER A 190 -1.45 4.43 6.81
CA SER A 190 -0.76 4.60 8.08
C SER A 190 -1.52 3.91 9.18
N LYS A 191 -0.82 3.04 9.92
CA LYS A 191 -1.39 2.23 11.00
C LYS A 191 -0.60 2.40 12.27
N THR A 192 -1.33 2.59 13.36
CA THR A 192 -0.81 2.48 14.72
C THR A 192 -1.05 1.04 15.18
N ILE A 193 0.02 0.34 15.52
CA ILE A 193 0.03 -1.10 15.81
C ILE A 193 0.56 -1.30 17.23
N THR A 194 -0.28 -1.82 18.12
CA THR A 194 0.17 -2.30 19.43
C THR A 194 0.69 -3.72 19.31
N LEU A 195 1.92 -3.95 19.76
CA LEU A 195 2.52 -5.29 19.79
C LEU A 195 1.81 -6.16 20.83
N ARG A 196 1.45 -7.40 20.44
CA ARG A 196 0.69 -8.31 21.32
C ARG A 196 1.60 -8.99 22.34
N ASN A 197 2.81 -9.32 21.92
CA ASN A 197 3.78 -10.01 22.73
C ASN A 197 4.63 -9.01 23.52
N ARG A 198 5.12 -9.45 24.68
CA ARG A 198 6.11 -8.68 25.42
C ARG A 198 7.46 -8.80 24.74
N ILE A 199 8.07 -7.66 24.41
CA ILE A 199 9.35 -7.65 23.73
C ILE A 199 10.47 -7.87 24.72
N THR A 200 11.38 -8.80 24.41
CA THR A 200 12.59 -9.07 25.21
C THR A 200 13.78 -8.22 24.80
N ALA A 201 13.83 -7.80 23.54
CA ALA A 201 14.88 -6.96 22.98
C ALA A 201 14.31 -5.95 21.98
N LEU A 202 14.77 -4.69 22.08
CA LEU A 202 14.40 -3.60 21.19
C LEU A 202 15.67 -2.91 20.70
N ASP A 203 15.92 -2.99 19.40
CA ASP A 203 16.95 -2.22 18.70
C ASP A 203 16.26 -1.38 17.63
N TYR A 204 16.50 -0.07 17.67
CA TYR A 204 15.93 0.85 16.71
C TYR A 204 17.02 1.71 16.08
N MET A 205 17.14 1.59 14.76
CA MET A 205 18.13 2.27 13.92
C MET A 205 19.58 2.01 14.41
N GLY A 206 19.87 0.75 14.78
CA GLY A 206 21.18 0.32 15.26
C GLY A 206 21.51 0.77 16.69
N LYS A 207 20.49 1.19 17.46
CA LYS A 207 20.62 1.56 18.86
C LYS A 207 19.73 0.67 19.70
N LYS A 208 20.34 -0.05 20.63
CA LYS A 208 19.63 -0.82 21.66
C LYS A 208 18.88 0.14 22.60
N LEU A 209 17.57 -0.02 22.68
CA LEU A 209 16.69 0.77 23.54
C LEU A 209 16.31 -0.05 24.77
N ASN A 210 16.13 0.63 25.91
CA ASN A 210 15.71 -0.04 27.14
C ASN A 210 14.19 -0.14 27.20
N VAL A 211 13.72 -1.35 27.52
CA VAL A 211 12.29 -1.65 27.67
C VAL A 211 12.03 -2.07 29.11
N SER A 212 11.21 -1.30 29.82
CA SER A 212 10.70 -1.63 31.14
C SER A 212 9.44 -2.46 31.01
N SER A 213 9.32 -3.50 31.85
CA SER A 213 7.99 -4.07 32.12
C SER A 213 7.25 -3.11 33.06
N LYS A 214 5.97 -2.90 32.79
CA LYS A 214 5.04 -2.28 33.74
C LYS A 214 4.57 -3.31 34.77
#